data_AF-A0A453AA28-F1
#
_entry.id   AF-A0A453AA28-F1
#
_cell.length_a   1.000
_cell.length_b   1.000
_cell.length_c   1.000
_cell.angle_alpha   90.00
_cell.angle_beta   90.00
_cell.angle_gamma   90.00
#
_symmetry.space_group_name_H-M   'P 1'
#
loop_
_entity.id
_entity.type
_entity.pdbx_description
1 polymer ?
#
loop_
_entity_poly.entity_id
_entity_poly.type
_entity_poly.pdbx_seq_one_letter_code
_entity_poly.pdbx_strand_id
1 'polypeptide(L)'
;FYSIQQDLEIIAHGGQSFGCPQNAGAAGTIYDKSLETLKVSNGNFTTHTETPLLGFSVTKLWSNVLVESNAKVLVPLLWSRVQ
;
A
#
# COMPACT_ATOMS: atom_id res chain seq x y z
N PHE A 1 -12.63 -33.96 -25.79
CA PHE A 1 -11.66 -33.06 -25.11
C PHE A 1 -12.28 -32.63 -23.79
N TYR A 2 -11.77 -33.13 -22.67
CA TYR A 2 -12.20 -32.68 -21.34
C TYR A 2 -11.45 -31.38 -21.02
N SER A 3 -12.18 -30.26 -20.92
CA SER A 3 -11.63 -29.00 -20.41
C SER A 3 -11.57 -29.12 -18.89
N ILE A 4 -10.36 -29.19 -18.33
CA ILE A 4 -10.16 -28.95 -16.90
C ILE A 4 -10.13 -27.42 -16.75
N GLN A 5 -11.29 -26.79 -16.72
CA GLN A 5 -11.39 -25.48 -16.12
C GLN A 5 -11.36 -25.72 -14.61
N GLN A 6 -10.16 -25.78 -14.02
CA GLN A 6 -10.03 -25.55 -12.60
C GLN A 6 -10.62 -24.17 -12.34
N ASP A 7 -11.68 -24.10 -11.53
CA ASP A 7 -12.23 -22.84 -11.07
C ASP A 7 -11.10 -22.04 -10.41
N LEU A 8 -10.54 -21.09 -11.15
CA LEU A 8 -9.50 -20.20 -10.64
C LEU A 8 -10.21 -19.21 -9.72
N GLU A 9 -10.20 -19.49 -8.42
CA GLU A 9 -10.67 -18.55 -7.41
C GLU A 9 -9.67 -17.38 -7.33
N ILE A 10 -10.04 -16.26 -7.95
CA ILE A 10 -9.25 -15.02 -7.86
C ILE A 10 -9.67 -14.29 -6.59
N ILE A 11 -8.87 -14.43 -5.53
CA ILE A 11 -9.06 -13.72 -4.27
C ILE A 11 -8.25 -12.41 -4.31
N ALA A 12 -8.95 -11.29 -4.47
CA ALA A 12 -8.37 -9.96 -4.35
C ALA A 12 -8.89 -9.28 -3.09
N HIS A 13 -8.00 -9.00 -2.13
CA HIS A 13 -8.33 -8.14 -1.01
C HIS A 13 -7.82 -6.73 -1.26
N GLY A 14 -8.66 -5.74 -0.93
CA GLY A 14 -8.19 -4.38 -0.75
C GLY A 14 -7.41 -4.26 0.55
N GLY A 15 -6.64 -3.19 0.69
CA GLY A 15 -5.88 -3.02 1.90
C GLY A 15 -6.76 -2.76 3.13
N GLN A 16 -6.33 -3.28 4.27
CA GLN A 16 -7.07 -3.20 5.53
C GLN A 16 -6.30 -2.34 6.53
N SER A 17 -7.00 -1.40 7.19
CA SER A 17 -6.43 -0.62 8.29
C SER A 17 -7.35 -0.69 9.51
N PHE A 18 -6.77 -0.57 10.71
CA PHE A 18 -7.56 -0.62 11.95
C PHE A 18 -8.57 0.54 12.05
N GLY A 19 -8.23 1.71 11.51
CA GLY A 19 -9.11 2.89 11.50
C GLY A 19 -10.11 2.92 10.32
N CYS A 20 -9.85 2.15 9.27
CA CYS A 20 -10.72 2.06 8.09
C CYS A 20 -10.62 0.64 7.50
N PRO A 21 -11.54 -0.27 7.90
CA PRO A 21 -11.55 -1.65 7.42
C PRO A 21 -11.86 -1.77 5.92
N GLN A 22 -12.44 -0.74 5.31
CA GLN A 22 -12.71 -0.62 3.88
C GLN A 22 -11.81 0.45 3.23
N ASN A 23 -10.51 0.46 3.56
CA ASN A 23 -9.60 1.29 2.81
C ASN A 23 -9.64 0.80 1.35
N ALA A 24 -9.90 1.70 0.40
CA ALA A 24 -10.26 1.39 -0.98
C ALA A 24 -9.11 0.76 -1.79
N GLY A 25 -8.58 -0.38 -1.34
CA GLY A 25 -7.40 -1.04 -1.88
C GLY A 25 -6.10 -0.70 -1.15
N ALA A 26 -5.98 0.44 -0.47
CA ALA A 26 -4.69 0.83 0.11
C ALA A 26 -4.43 0.16 1.49
N ALA A 27 -3.19 -0.25 1.73
CA ALA A 27 -2.73 -0.68 3.05
C ALA A 27 -2.80 0.46 4.07
N GLY A 28 -2.96 0.12 5.35
CA GLY A 28 -2.98 1.11 6.43
C GLY A 28 -1.61 1.76 6.67
N THR A 29 -1.62 3.01 7.10
CA THR A 29 -0.41 3.79 7.39
C THR A 29 -0.42 4.39 8.79
N ILE A 30 0.71 4.37 9.48
CA ILE A 30 0.91 5.08 10.75
C ILE A 30 2.30 5.73 10.78
N TYR A 31 2.36 7.00 11.17
CA TYR A 31 3.62 7.74 11.32
C TYR A 31 4.05 7.76 12.79
N ASP A 32 5.24 7.23 13.06
CA ASP A 32 5.90 7.33 14.35
C ASP A 32 6.81 8.56 14.37
N LYS A 33 6.42 9.55 15.18
CA LYS A 33 7.16 10.82 15.30
C LYS A 33 8.52 10.65 16.00
N SER A 34 8.63 9.72 16.95
CA SER A 34 9.86 9.51 17.71
C SER A 34 10.94 8.86 16.84
N LEU A 35 10.52 7.97 15.94
CA LEU A 35 11.39 7.25 15.02
C LEU A 35 11.51 7.91 13.64
N GLU A 36 10.76 8.99 13.40
CA GLU A 36 10.62 9.64 12.08
C GLU A 36 10.36 8.61 10.96
N THR A 37 9.47 7.65 11.23
CA THR A 37 9.24 6.47 10.38
C THR A 37 7.77 6.33 10.00
N LEU A 38 7.49 6.13 8.71
CA LEU A 38 6.19 5.71 8.23
C LEU A 38 6.11 4.20 8.15
N LYS A 39 5.19 3.59 8.88
CA LYS A 39 4.87 2.17 8.76
C LYS A 39 3.67 1.98 7.84
N VAL A 40 3.80 1.06 6.90
CA VAL A 40 2.73 0.63 5.98
C VAL A 40 2.53 -0.87 6.13
N SER A 41 1.31 -1.30 6.46
CA SER A 41 1.02 -2.71 6.73
C SER A 41 -0.36 -3.09 6.20
N ASN A 42 -0.47 -4.31 5.66
CA ASN A 42 -1.74 -4.86 5.19
C ASN A 42 -2.26 -6.03 6.05
N GLY A 43 -1.79 -6.18 7.29
CA GLY A 43 -2.30 -7.20 8.21
C GLY A 43 -2.19 -8.64 7.67
N ASN A 44 -1.20 -8.93 6.83
CA ASN A 44 -0.93 -10.20 6.14
C ASN A 44 -1.96 -10.60 5.07
N PHE A 45 -2.90 -9.73 4.72
CA PHE A 45 -3.78 -9.94 3.57
C PHE A 45 -3.01 -9.72 2.26
N THR A 46 -3.28 -10.55 1.25
CA THR A 46 -2.74 -10.32 -0.10
C THR A 46 -3.41 -9.10 -0.72
N THR A 47 -2.69 -8.30 -1.51
CA THR A 47 -3.25 -7.14 -2.20
C THR A 47 -2.72 -7.02 -3.62
N HIS A 48 -3.57 -6.53 -4.53
CA HIS A 48 -3.22 -6.16 -5.91
C HIS A 48 -3.10 -4.65 -6.11
N THR A 49 -3.44 -3.86 -5.09
CA THR A 49 -3.43 -2.40 -5.12
C THR A 49 -2.24 -1.87 -4.32
N GLU A 50 -1.66 -0.77 -4.80
CA GLU A 50 -0.57 -0.09 -4.11
C GLU A 50 -1.12 1.04 -3.24
N THR A 51 -0.47 1.32 -2.10
CA THR A 51 -0.73 2.51 -1.28
C THR A 51 0.07 3.69 -1.85
N PRO A 52 -0.59 4.69 -2.46
CA PRO A 52 0.11 5.87 -2.96
C PRO A 52 0.50 6.79 -1.79
N LEU A 53 1.78 7.16 -1.72
CA LEU A 53 2.25 8.17 -0.78
C LEU A 53 2.17 9.55 -1.45
N LEU A 54 1.17 10.37 -1.09
CA LEU A 54 0.89 11.65 -1.79
C LEU A 54 1.46 12.89 -1.09
N GLY A 55 1.99 12.75 0.13
CA GLY A 55 2.41 13.85 0.99
C GLY A 55 3.93 13.94 1.20
N PHE A 56 4.73 13.74 0.14
CA PHE A 56 6.19 13.87 0.25
C PHE A 56 6.60 15.32 0.52
N SER A 57 6.91 15.63 1.78
CA SER A 57 7.55 16.91 2.10
C SER A 57 8.99 16.87 1.57
N VAL A 58 9.24 17.53 0.43
CA VAL A 58 10.60 17.67 -0.14
C VAL A 58 11.57 18.41 0.79
N THR A 59 11.07 19.08 1.84
CA THR A 59 11.88 19.84 2.81
C THR A 59 12.56 18.98 3.86
N LYS A 60 12.02 17.79 4.18
CA LYS A 60 12.66 16.80 5.06
C LYS A 60 12.38 15.44 4.47
N LEU A 61 13.40 14.84 3.85
CA LEU A 61 13.30 13.48 3.32
C LEU A 61 12.75 12.57 4.41
N TRP A 62 11.63 11.91 4.14
CA TRP A 62 11.15 10.82 4.99
C TRP A 62 12.14 9.69 4.78
N SER A 63 13.15 9.61 5.65
CA SER A 63 14.28 8.70 5.46
C SER A 63 13.90 7.24 5.66
N ASN A 64 12.80 6.99 6.39
CA ASN A 64 12.45 5.66 6.89
C ASN A 64 10.99 5.32 6.56
N VAL A 65 10.81 4.49 5.53
CA VAL A 65 9.53 3.85 5.21
C VAL A 65 9.68 2.36 5.45
N LEU A 66 8.86 1.82 6.36
CA LEU A 66 8.82 0.40 6.68
C LEU A 66 7.57 -0.22 6.06
N VAL A 67 7.77 -1.15 5.13
CA VAL A 67 6.69 -1.85 4.42
C VAL A 67 6.66 -3.30 4.90
N GLU A 68 5.55 -3.71 5.53
CA GLU A 68 5.41 -5.01 6.18
C GLU A 68 4.07 -5.68 5.83
N SER A 69 3.93 -6.95 6.21
CA SER A 69 2.66 -7.67 6.21
C SER A 69 1.89 -7.62 4.89
N ASN A 70 2.56 -7.93 3.77
CA ASN A 70 2.01 -7.95 2.40
C ASN A 70 1.51 -6.60 1.87
N ALA A 71 1.91 -5.48 2.47
CA ALA A 71 1.67 -4.17 1.90
C ALA A 71 2.45 -3.95 0.59
N LYS A 72 1.87 -3.14 -0.30
CA LYS A 72 2.52 -2.62 -1.50
C LYS A 72 2.42 -1.11 -1.49
N VAL A 73 3.50 -0.43 -1.88
CA VAL A 73 3.60 1.03 -1.81
C VAL A 73 4.05 1.58 -3.15
N LEU A 74 3.35 2.63 -3.60
CA LEU A 74 3.75 3.45 -4.73
C LEU A 74 4.29 4.77 -4.21
N VAL A 75 5.46 5.15 -4.70
CA VAL A 75 6.01 6.50 -4.56
C VAL A 75 5.84 7.18 -5.91
N PRO A 76 4.82 8.03 -6.11
CA PRO A 76 4.74 8.80 -7.32
C PRO A 76 5.97 9.69 -7.39
N LEU A 77 6.78 9.50 -8.45
CA LEU A 77 7.74 10.53 -8.82
C LEU A 77 6.95 11.83 -8.97
N LEU A 78 7.45 12.94 -8.41
CA LEU A 78 6.84 14.25 -8.67
C LEU A 78 6.76 14.40 -10.18
N TRP A 79 5.55 14.42 -10.74
CA TRP A 79 5.37 14.84 -12.12
C TRP A 79 5.83 16.29 -12.16
N SER A 80 7.05 16.53 -12.62
CA SER A 80 7.50 17.85 -13.02
C SER A 80 6.68 18.23 -14.25
N ARG A 81 5.45 18.70 -14.04
CA ARG A 81 4.46 19.14 -15.04
C ARG A 81 4.39 18.28 -16.30
N VAL A 82 3.31 17.51 -16.47
CA VAL A 82 2.88 17.17 -17.83
C VAL A 82 2.47 18.47 -18.52
N GLN A 83 3.19 18.79 -19.59
CA GLN A 83 3.00 19.97 -20.42
C GLN A 83 1.98 19.68 -21.52
#